data_AF-A0A1V4Z608-F1
#
_entry.id   AF-A0A1V4Z608-F1
#
_cell.length_a   1.000
_cell.length_b   1.000
_cell.length_c   1.000
_cell.angle_alpha   90.00
_cell.angle_beta   90.00
_cell.angle_gamma   90.00
#
_symmetry.space_group_name_H-M   'P 1'
#
loop_
_entity.id
_entity.type
_entity.pdbx_description
1 polymer ?
#
loop_
_entity_poly.entity_id
_entity_poly.type
_entity_poly.pdbx_seq_one_letter_code
_entity_poly.pdbx_strand_id
1 'polypeptide(L)'
;MPFGGILGKKSEEERIEAMIVDSFSSNQDSDIERARRKIVKWAEQKPLETVTVLLSHYNDDDERIRRPVRQTLNELSKDTICMEAIMTNMVHPSRTVRKAVQGFLGDSVGAHAVTYASIYEQTMLLVAMAKRKDVPVEDIVSLADLTKITFLDGETMRAIRDIGLCLDTIKHRYRSSEQLKDYLAELLRMAPDLSRMGVYGGAIEEPLRKAMKASRERTYDDTSNIIEERNKEFQLRGDLLTLASEVKDRIKDRPKVASTDLYAEDKVEMARLYDLIDHVKALVLDGRRAEAKAHLQEQVDEFLQRYKGPLETRVRDQDRAATFVLYAQALSFLKLASYLIPTTAEDIYQKCFRQLEDSPSIHVVLWPETVIERSVINVRQSSDKT
;
A
#
# COMPACT_ATOMS: atom_id res chain seq x y z
N MET A 1 34.66 47.85 12.09
CA MET A 1 35.17 46.79 11.20
C MET A 1 33.98 46.03 10.65
N PRO A 2 33.83 45.92 9.32
CA PRO A 2 32.65 45.33 8.70
C PRO A 2 32.79 43.80 8.70
N PHE A 3 31.78 43.11 9.23
CA PHE A 3 31.65 41.67 9.03
C PHE A 3 31.10 41.44 7.62
N GLY A 4 31.92 40.81 6.80
CA GLY A 4 31.64 40.48 5.41
C GLY A 4 30.41 39.59 5.26
N GLY A 5 29.61 39.92 4.25
CA GLY A 5 28.45 39.15 3.83
C GLY A 5 28.85 37.77 3.35
N ILE A 6 28.35 36.75 4.03
CA ILE A 6 28.22 35.41 3.49
C ILE A 6 26.99 35.46 2.59
N LEU A 7 27.22 35.62 1.28
CA LEU A 7 26.23 35.34 0.25
C LEU A 7 25.93 33.83 0.31
N GLY A 8 24.99 33.46 1.18
CA GLY A 8 24.47 32.11 1.28
C GLY A 8 23.88 31.69 -0.06
N LYS A 9 24.23 30.49 -0.52
CA LYS A 9 23.51 29.84 -1.62
C LYS A 9 22.03 29.80 -1.21
N LYS A 10 21.16 30.55 -1.90
CA LYS A 10 19.70 30.45 -1.71
C LYS A 10 19.31 28.98 -1.66
N SER A 11 18.46 28.61 -0.70
CA SER A 11 17.93 27.25 -0.62
C SER A 11 17.24 26.93 -1.96
N GLU A 12 17.20 25.67 -2.37
CA GLU A 12 16.57 25.31 -3.64
C GLU A 12 15.07 25.63 -3.64
N GLU A 13 14.42 25.55 -2.48
CA GLU A 13 13.04 26.03 -2.26
C GLU A 13 12.91 27.53 -2.55
N GLU A 14 13.81 28.37 -2.03
CA GLU A 14 13.82 29.82 -2.29
C GLU A 14 14.06 30.16 -3.78
N ARG A 15 14.76 29.29 -4.52
CA ARG A 15 14.97 29.45 -5.97
C ARG A 15 13.72 29.09 -6.76
N ILE A 16 13.00 28.05 -6.34
CA ILE A 16 11.73 27.65 -6.95
C ILE A 16 10.68 28.71 -6.67
N GLU A 17 10.59 29.17 -5.42
CA GLU A 17 9.67 30.22 -4.98
C GLU A 17 9.92 31.54 -5.73
N ALA A 18 11.17 31.99 -5.81
CA ALA A 18 11.52 33.17 -6.60
C ALA A 18 11.13 33.01 -8.08
N MET A 19 11.32 31.83 -8.67
CA MET A 19 10.95 31.60 -10.06
C MET A 19 9.43 31.58 -10.28
N ILE A 20 8.65 31.07 -9.33
CA ILE A 20 7.18 31.13 -9.35
C ILE A 20 6.73 32.59 -9.29
N VAL A 21 7.21 33.35 -8.30
CA VAL A 21 6.80 34.73 -8.10
C VAL A 21 7.22 35.63 -9.27
N ASP A 22 8.44 35.48 -9.79
CA ASP A 22 8.96 36.33 -10.87
C ASP A 22 8.41 35.95 -12.25
N SER A 23 8.27 34.65 -12.54
CA SER A 23 7.94 34.18 -13.90
C SER A 23 6.45 33.91 -14.09
N PHE A 24 5.71 33.47 -13.08
CA PHE A 24 4.26 33.24 -13.22
C PHE A 24 3.43 34.52 -13.04
N SER A 25 3.99 35.58 -12.44
CA SER A 25 3.37 36.90 -12.44
C SER A 25 3.55 37.68 -13.76
N SER A 26 4.41 37.18 -14.66
CA SER A 26 4.66 37.77 -15.98
C SER A 26 3.43 37.68 -16.90
N ASN A 27 3.20 38.71 -17.72
CA ASN A 27 2.15 38.71 -18.74
C ASN A 27 2.53 37.95 -20.03
N GLN A 28 3.74 37.39 -20.10
CA GLN A 28 4.22 36.68 -21.29
C GLN A 28 4.12 35.16 -21.10
N ASP A 29 3.26 34.52 -21.91
CA ASP A 29 3.08 33.05 -21.89
C ASP A 29 4.39 32.28 -22.14
N SER A 30 5.33 32.84 -22.90
CA SER A 30 6.64 32.24 -23.15
C SER A 30 7.52 32.11 -21.91
N ASP A 31 7.43 33.08 -21.00
CA ASP A 31 8.21 33.08 -19.75
C ASP A 31 7.62 32.07 -18.76
N ILE A 32 6.29 32.02 -18.68
CA ILE A 32 5.54 31.02 -17.90
C ILE A 32 5.92 29.61 -18.37
N GLU A 33 5.87 29.35 -19.68
CA GLU A 33 6.15 28.03 -20.23
C GLU A 33 7.63 27.62 -20.07
N ARG A 34 8.56 28.59 -20.11
CA ARG A 34 9.97 28.36 -19.81
C ARG A 34 10.19 28.01 -18.34
N ALA A 35 9.52 28.71 -17.43
CA ALA A 35 9.57 28.44 -16.00
C ALA A 35 8.96 27.07 -15.67
N ARG A 36 7.80 26.73 -16.24
CA ARG A 36 7.17 25.42 -16.09
C ARG A 36 8.10 24.28 -16.49
N ARG A 37 8.72 24.35 -17.68
CA ARG A 37 9.69 23.34 -18.14
C ARG A 37 10.90 23.18 -17.21
N LYS A 38 11.35 24.25 -16.56
CA LYS A 38 12.43 24.17 -15.56
C LYS A 38 11.96 23.51 -14.27
N ILE A 39 10.76 23.86 -13.80
CA ILE A 39 10.14 23.27 -12.59
C ILE A 39 9.93 21.77 -12.79
N VAL A 40 9.45 21.34 -13.95
CA VAL A 40 9.27 19.92 -14.28
C VAL A 40 10.61 19.17 -14.20
N LYS A 41 11.68 19.72 -14.78
CA LYS A 41 13.03 19.14 -14.66
C LYS A 41 13.56 19.09 -13.23
N TRP A 42 13.17 20.03 -12.38
CA TRP A 42 13.53 20.00 -10.96
C TRP A 42 12.72 18.95 -10.20
N ALA A 43 11.44 18.78 -10.54
CA ALA A 43 10.60 17.73 -9.95
C ALA A 43 11.15 16.33 -10.24
N GLU A 44 11.77 16.09 -11.41
CA GLU A 44 12.45 14.83 -11.73
C GLU A 44 13.62 14.52 -10.75
N GLN A 45 14.30 15.54 -10.22
CA GLN A 45 15.43 15.36 -9.29
C GLN A 45 14.98 15.37 -7.83
N LYS A 46 14.02 16.25 -7.52
CA LYS A 46 13.55 16.54 -6.17
C LYS A 46 12.03 16.75 -6.17
N PRO A 47 11.25 15.67 -6.26
CA PRO A 47 9.81 15.75 -6.40
C PRO A 47 9.15 16.37 -5.17
N LEU A 48 9.56 15.98 -3.96
CA LEU A 48 8.93 16.44 -2.72
C LEU A 48 9.11 17.95 -2.47
N GLU A 49 10.34 18.47 -2.57
CA GLU A 49 10.63 19.90 -2.37
C GLU A 49 9.87 20.75 -3.39
N THR A 50 9.93 20.37 -4.67
CA THR A 50 9.28 21.09 -5.77
C THR A 50 7.77 21.12 -5.62
N VAL A 51 7.16 19.97 -5.31
CA VAL A 51 5.71 19.86 -5.09
C VAL A 51 5.27 20.68 -3.88
N THR A 52 6.04 20.69 -2.80
CA THR A 52 5.70 21.44 -1.58
C THR A 52 5.61 22.95 -1.85
N VAL A 53 6.56 23.49 -2.60
CA VAL A 53 6.55 24.91 -3.01
C VAL A 53 5.42 25.21 -3.99
N LEU A 54 5.09 24.30 -4.92
CA LEU A 54 3.92 24.50 -5.79
C LEU A 54 2.61 24.48 -4.99
N LEU A 55 2.49 23.60 -3.99
CA LEU A 55 1.30 23.51 -3.15
C LEU A 55 1.09 24.74 -2.27
N SER A 56 2.15 25.43 -1.83
CA SER A 56 2.00 26.67 -1.05
C SER A 56 1.31 27.78 -1.86
N HIS A 57 1.49 27.81 -3.18
CA HIS A 57 0.88 28.77 -4.11
C HIS A 57 -0.36 28.24 -4.84
N TYR A 58 -0.87 27.06 -4.49
CA TYR A 58 -2.02 26.46 -5.17
C TYR A 58 -3.33 27.26 -5.01
N ASN A 59 -3.47 27.94 -3.88
CA ASN A 59 -4.60 28.81 -3.54
C ASN A 59 -4.18 30.28 -3.43
N ASP A 60 -3.20 30.69 -4.23
CA ASP A 60 -2.76 32.09 -4.28
C ASP A 60 -3.92 33.02 -4.69
N ASP A 61 -3.93 34.23 -4.14
CA ASP A 61 -4.93 35.25 -4.45
C ASP A 61 -4.73 35.78 -5.87
N ASP A 62 -3.47 35.81 -6.36
CA ASP A 62 -3.17 36.18 -7.74
C ASP A 62 -3.49 35.01 -8.69
N GLU A 63 -4.51 35.22 -9.53
CA GLU A 63 -4.92 34.25 -10.55
C GLU A 63 -3.80 33.94 -11.56
N ARG A 64 -2.89 34.89 -11.79
CA ARG A 64 -1.74 34.72 -12.70
C ARG A 64 -0.73 33.72 -12.18
N ILE A 65 -0.57 33.63 -10.85
CA ILE A 65 0.30 32.64 -10.21
C ILE A 65 -0.46 31.32 -10.04
N ARG A 66 -1.70 31.40 -9.55
CA ARG A 66 -2.55 30.24 -9.27
C ARG A 66 -2.75 29.34 -10.48
N ARG A 67 -3.04 29.90 -11.66
CA ARG A 67 -3.37 29.11 -12.86
C ARG A 67 -2.18 28.29 -13.38
N PRO A 68 -0.98 28.85 -13.60
CA PRO A 68 0.21 28.10 -13.99
C PRO A 68 0.64 27.07 -12.94
N VAL A 69 0.52 27.39 -11.64
CA VAL A 69 0.82 26.44 -10.56
C VAL A 69 -0.09 25.22 -10.66
N ARG A 70 -1.40 25.42 -10.80
CA ARG A 70 -2.38 24.32 -10.98
C ARG A 70 -2.10 23.48 -12.22
N GLN A 71 -1.77 24.13 -13.34
CA GLN A 71 -1.43 23.43 -14.58
C GLN A 71 -0.15 22.59 -14.43
N THR A 72 0.86 23.12 -13.74
CA THR A 72 2.12 22.41 -13.49
C THR A 72 1.90 21.23 -12.56
N LEU A 73 1.13 21.39 -11.48
CA LEU A 73 0.77 20.28 -10.59
C LEU A 73 -0.04 19.19 -11.30
N ASN A 74 -0.99 19.55 -12.17
CA ASN A 74 -1.73 18.59 -12.98
C ASN A 74 -0.85 17.83 -14.00
N GLU A 75 0.23 18.46 -14.45
CA GLU A 75 1.20 17.81 -15.34
C GLU A 75 2.10 16.85 -14.56
N LEU A 76 2.62 17.29 -13.41
CA LEU A 76 3.43 16.48 -12.52
C LEU A 76 2.66 15.28 -11.96
N SER A 77 1.38 15.44 -11.65
CA SER A 77 0.57 14.36 -11.05
C SER A 77 0.33 13.16 -11.96
N LYS A 78 0.70 13.25 -13.26
CA LYS A 78 0.69 12.11 -14.17
C LYS A 78 1.82 11.13 -13.88
N ASP A 79 2.88 11.59 -13.25
CA ASP A 79 3.95 10.75 -12.72
C ASP A 79 3.59 10.28 -11.31
N THR A 80 3.66 8.97 -11.09
CA THR A 80 3.35 8.33 -9.81
C THR A 80 4.22 8.86 -8.68
N ILE A 81 5.51 9.14 -8.93
CA ILE A 81 6.45 9.64 -7.92
C ILE A 81 6.03 11.04 -7.45
N CYS A 82 5.64 11.89 -8.38
CA CYS A 82 5.16 13.23 -8.08
C CYS A 82 3.80 13.21 -7.37
N MET A 83 2.89 12.29 -7.75
CA MET A 83 1.62 12.11 -7.03
C MET A 83 1.85 11.63 -5.59
N GLU A 84 2.79 10.71 -5.36
CA GLU A 84 3.19 10.29 -4.03
C GLU A 84 3.74 11.45 -3.19
N ALA A 85 4.53 12.34 -3.79
CA ALA A 85 5.01 13.56 -3.16
C ALA A 85 3.87 14.53 -2.77
N ILE A 86 2.82 14.65 -3.60
CA ILE A 86 1.61 15.42 -3.28
C ILE A 86 0.90 14.79 -2.08
N MET A 87 0.72 13.48 -2.07
CA MET A 87 0.08 12.74 -0.98
C MET A 87 0.86 12.84 0.34
N THR A 88 2.20 12.84 0.28
CA THR A 88 3.05 13.02 1.46
C THR A 88 2.79 14.37 2.14
N ASN A 89 2.43 15.40 1.38
CA ASN A 89 2.09 16.72 1.90
C ASN A 89 0.72 16.83 2.60
N MET A 90 -0.10 15.75 2.63
CA MET A 90 -1.35 15.72 3.40
C MET A 90 -1.14 15.95 4.90
N VAL A 91 0.06 15.68 5.41
CA VAL A 91 0.44 15.86 6.83
C VAL A 91 1.45 16.98 7.04
N HIS A 92 1.64 17.84 6.03
CA HIS A 92 2.59 18.95 6.11
C HIS A 92 2.25 19.89 7.29
N PRO A 93 3.23 20.44 8.04
CA PRO A 93 2.95 21.31 9.21
C PRO A 93 2.08 22.53 8.89
N SER A 94 2.24 23.12 7.71
CA SER A 94 1.43 24.25 7.25
C SER A 94 0.02 23.81 6.84
N ARG A 95 -1.00 24.43 7.45
CA ARG A 95 -2.41 24.24 7.11
C ARG A 95 -2.73 24.69 5.67
N THR A 96 -2.02 25.67 5.13
CA THR A 96 -2.24 26.15 3.75
C THR A 96 -1.91 25.05 2.75
N VAL A 97 -0.76 24.38 2.94
CA VAL A 97 -0.31 23.25 2.11
C VAL A 97 -1.27 22.07 2.23
N ARG A 98 -1.72 21.70 3.45
CA ARG A 98 -2.70 20.59 3.61
C ARG A 98 -4.03 20.86 2.90
N LYS A 99 -4.54 22.10 2.99
CA LYS A 99 -5.73 22.53 2.25
C LYS A 99 -5.51 22.54 0.74
N ALA A 100 -4.32 22.94 0.28
CA ALA A 100 -3.95 22.90 -1.12
C ALA A 100 -3.95 21.46 -1.66
N VAL A 101 -3.42 20.50 -0.92
CA VAL A 101 -3.47 19.07 -1.28
C VAL A 101 -4.92 18.59 -1.38
N GLN A 102 -5.77 18.90 -0.41
CA GLN A 102 -7.19 18.55 -0.46
C GLN A 102 -7.90 19.16 -1.67
N GLY A 103 -7.66 20.45 -1.96
CA GLY A 103 -8.20 21.12 -3.15
C GLY A 103 -7.72 20.49 -4.45
N PHE A 104 -6.41 20.23 -4.56
CA PHE A 104 -5.81 19.58 -5.71
C PHE A 104 -6.41 18.19 -5.96
N LEU A 105 -6.49 17.35 -4.92
CA LEU A 105 -7.05 16.00 -5.03
C LEU A 105 -8.54 16.03 -5.38
N GLY A 106 -9.29 17.01 -4.86
CA GLY A 106 -10.69 17.23 -5.20
C GLY A 106 -10.89 17.60 -6.67
N ASP A 107 -10.05 18.49 -7.20
CA ASP A 107 -10.12 18.97 -8.59
C ASP A 107 -9.63 17.91 -9.59
N SER A 108 -8.61 17.10 -9.24
CA SER A 108 -7.95 16.16 -10.15
C SER A 108 -8.50 14.73 -10.11
N VAL A 109 -8.80 14.20 -8.91
CA VAL A 109 -9.24 12.81 -8.71
C VAL A 109 -10.74 12.76 -8.40
N GLY A 110 -11.25 13.74 -7.66
CA GLY A 110 -12.68 13.90 -7.35
C GLY A 110 -12.98 14.00 -5.85
N ALA A 111 -14.26 14.16 -5.53
CA ALA A 111 -14.71 14.44 -4.16
C ALA A 111 -14.27 13.39 -3.12
N HIS A 112 -14.22 12.11 -3.50
CA HIS A 112 -13.78 11.02 -2.62
C HIS A 112 -12.30 11.17 -2.19
N ALA A 113 -11.46 11.75 -3.04
CA ALA A 113 -10.06 11.98 -2.70
C ALA A 113 -9.88 13.04 -1.61
N VAL A 114 -10.79 14.02 -1.54
CA VAL A 114 -10.83 14.99 -0.43
C VAL A 114 -11.15 14.29 0.89
N THR A 115 -12.12 13.37 0.87
CA THR A 115 -12.47 12.56 2.04
C THR A 115 -11.28 11.72 2.51
N TYR A 116 -10.61 11.03 1.57
CA TYR A 116 -9.41 10.27 1.87
C TYR A 116 -8.34 11.15 2.55
N ALA A 117 -8.00 12.29 1.95
CA ALA A 117 -6.98 13.18 2.47
C ALA A 117 -7.32 13.74 3.86
N SER A 118 -8.60 14.05 4.11
CA SER A 118 -9.06 14.51 5.42
C SER A 118 -8.95 13.42 6.49
N ILE A 119 -9.36 12.18 6.19
CA ILE A 119 -9.25 11.07 7.14
C ILE A 119 -7.78 10.76 7.39
N TYR A 120 -6.94 10.76 6.36
CA TYR A 120 -5.50 10.55 6.48
C TYR A 120 -4.83 11.60 7.38
N GLU A 121 -5.12 12.90 7.16
CA GLU A 121 -4.65 13.99 8.03
C GLU A 121 -5.03 13.73 9.49
N GLN A 122 -6.31 13.41 9.75
CA GLN A 122 -6.81 13.16 11.10
C GLN A 122 -6.13 11.97 11.77
N THR A 123 -5.98 10.85 11.04
CA THR A 123 -5.29 9.65 11.52
C THR A 123 -3.86 9.98 11.93
N MET A 124 -3.12 10.68 11.07
CA MET A 124 -1.71 10.97 11.32
C MET A 124 -1.50 12.01 12.43
N LEU A 125 -2.44 12.96 12.61
CA LEU A 125 -2.44 13.85 13.77
C LEU A 125 -2.62 13.07 15.08
N LEU A 126 -3.56 12.12 15.12
CA LEU A 126 -3.75 11.26 16.30
C LEU A 126 -2.55 10.35 16.54
N VAL A 127 -1.93 9.80 15.50
CA VAL A 127 -0.66 9.07 15.59
C VAL A 127 0.42 9.94 16.21
N ALA A 128 0.58 11.19 15.78
CA ALA A 128 1.56 12.11 16.36
C ALA A 128 1.26 12.40 17.85
N MET A 129 -0.01 12.57 18.21
CA MET A 129 -0.41 12.74 19.62
C MET A 129 -0.17 11.48 20.46
N ALA A 130 -0.42 10.31 19.88
CA ALA A 130 -0.21 9.00 20.50
C ALA A 130 1.29 8.74 20.76
N LYS A 131 2.15 9.02 19.76
CA LYS A 131 3.62 8.93 19.90
C LYS A 131 4.16 9.82 21.00
N ARG A 132 3.66 11.06 21.14
CA ARG A 132 4.03 11.95 22.25
C ARG A 132 3.68 11.42 23.64
N LYS A 133 2.76 10.46 23.71
CA LYS A 133 2.27 9.83 24.94
C LYS A 133 2.77 8.39 25.10
N ASP A 134 3.77 7.99 24.31
CA ASP A 134 4.36 6.64 24.25
C ASP A 134 3.34 5.53 24.00
N VAL A 135 2.28 5.83 23.24
CA VAL A 135 1.32 4.83 22.78
C VAL A 135 1.87 4.16 21.51
N PRO A 136 1.95 2.82 21.45
CA PRO A 136 2.45 2.10 20.27
C PRO A 136 1.49 2.25 19.10
N VAL A 137 2.01 2.61 17.92
CA VAL A 137 1.19 2.95 16.73
C VAL A 137 1.88 2.58 15.40
N GLU A 138 2.99 1.85 15.44
CA GLU A 138 3.83 1.51 14.29
C GLU A 138 3.10 0.65 13.25
N ASP A 139 2.23 -0.24 13.72
CA ASP A 139 1.34 -1.08 12.92
C ASP A 139 0.28 -0.25 12.16
N ILE A 140 -0.32 0.74 12.84
CA ILE A 140 -1.27 1.69 12.24
C ILE A 140 -0.58 2.57 11.19
N VAL A 141 0.65 3.01 11.47
CA VAL A 141 1.45 3.82 10.52
C VAL A 141 1.74 3.00 9.27
N SER A 142 2.19 1.76 9.43
CA SER A 142 2.45 0.85 8.30
C SER A 142 1.18 0.66 7.45
N LEU A 143 0.03 0.41 8.09
CA LEU A 143 -1.24 0.26 7.39
C LEU A 143 -1.67 1.54 6.67
N ALA A 144 -1.52 2.71 7.32
CA ALA A 144 -1.81 4.01 6.71
C ALA A 144 -0.92 4.28 5.49
N ASP A 145 0.36 3.94 5.54
CA ASP A 145 1.27 4.08 4.40
C ASP A 145 0.83 3.21 3.21
N LEU A 146 0.38 1.97 3.47
CA LEU A 146 -0.17 1.08 2.43
C LEU A 146 -1.46 1.63 1.79
N THR A 147 -2.27 2.39 2.53
CA THR A 147 -3.47 3.02 1.95
C THR A 147 -3.14 4.05 0.88
N LYS A 148 -1.95 4.70 0.95
CA LYS A 148 -1.49 5.62 -0.10
C LYS A 148 -1.23 4.88 -1.40
N ILE A 149 -0.58 3.72 -1.34
CA ILE A 149 -0.32 2.87 -2.52
C ILE A 149 -1.65 2.47 -3.17
N THR A 150 -2.61 2.01 -2.36
CA THR A 150 -3.94 1.61 -2.84
C THR A 150 -4.70 2.76 -3.49
N PHE A 151 -4.52 3.98 -2.98
CA PHE A 151 -5.08 5.17 -3.58
C PHE A 151 -4.44 5.48 -4.95
N LEU A 152 -3.11 5.36 -5.05
CA LEU A 152 -2.36 5.53 -6.31
C LEU A 152 -2.76 4.50 -7.38
N ASP A 153 -3.12 3.29 -6.98
CA ASP A 153 -3.65 2.24 -7.86
C ASP A 153 -5.05 2.52 -8.43
N GLY A 154 -5.67 3.64 -8.03
CA GLY A 154 -7.02 4.06 -8.43
C GLY A 154 -8.15 3.45 -7.58
N GLU A 155 -7.85 2.66 -6.55
CA GLU A 155 -8.84 2.06 -5.65
C GLU A 155 -9.24 3.03 -4.51
N THR A 156 -9.66 4.25 -4.85
CA THR A 156 -9.90 5.35 -3.90
C THR A 156 -10.90 4.98 -2.79
N MET A 157 -12.01 4.32 -3.11
CA MET A 157 -13.01 3.93 -2.11
C MET A 157 -12.49 2.88 -1.12
N ARG A 158 -11.58 2.02 -1.56
CA ARG A 158 -10.95 1.03 -0.69
C ARG A 158 -9.95 1.71 0.24
N ALA A 159 -9.10 2.57 -0.32
CA ALA A 159 -8.17 3.38 0.46
C ALA A 159 -8.90 4.19 1.56
N ILE A 160 -10.08 4.75 1.26
CA ILE A 160 -10.93 5.46 2.24
C ILE A 160 -11.40 4.53 3.37
N ARG A 161 -11.87 3.31 3.04
CA ARG A 161 -12.29 2.35 4.07
C ARG A 161 -11.13 1.96 4.97
N ASP A 162 -9.96 1.73 4.39
CA ASP A 162 -8.78 1.27 5.13
C ASP A 162 -8.19 2.37 6.01
N ILE A 163 -8.10 3.60 5.52
CA ILE A 163 -7.66 4.73 6.37
C ILE A 163 -8.70 5.09 7.42
N GLY A 164 -9.99 4.84 7.16
CA GLY A 164 -11.07 4.93 8.14
C GLY A 164 -10.91 3.91 9.27
N LEU A 165 -10.56 2.67 8.95
CA LEU A 165 -10.22 1.65 9.95
C LEU A 165 -9.01 2.08 10.79
N CYS A 166 -7.95 2.62 10.16
CA CYS A 166 -6.81 3.18 10.90
C CYS A 166 -7.26 4.28 11.88
N LEU A 167 -8.15 5.18 11.44
CA LEU A 167 -8.67 6.27 12.26
C LEU A 167 -9.44 5.77 13.49
N ASP A 168 -10.33 4.80 13.29
CA ASP A 168 -11.13 4.25 14.39
C ASP A 168 -10.26 3.48 15.37
N THR A 169 -9.27 2.75 14.84
CA THR A 169 -8.33 1.99 15.64
C THR A 169 -7.43 2.89 16.48
N ILE A 170 -6.84 3.95 15.90
CA ILE A 170 -6.01 4.89 16.68
C ILE A 170 -6.85 5.63 17.74
N LYS A 171 -8.11 5.99 17.44
CA LYS A 171 -9.01 6.59 18.42
C LYS A 171 -9.26 5.64 19.59
N HIS A 172 -9.53 4.37 19.31
CA HIS A 172 -9.76 3.36 20.34
C HIS A 172 -8.51 3.18 21.21
N ARG A 173 -7.35 2.95 20.57
CA ARG A 173 -6.07 2.74 21.25
C ARG A 173 -5.66 3.93 22.10
N TYR A 174 -5.80 5.14 21.56
CA TYR A 174 -5.50 6.37 22.29
C TYR A 174 -6.41 6.53 23.52
N ARG A 175 -7.73 6.33 23.38
CA ARG A 175 -8.68 6.42 24.50
C ARG A 175 -8.44 5.37 25.58
N SER A 176 -8.18 4.13 25.17
CA SER A 176 -7.88 3.02 26.09
C SER A 176 -6.62 3.31 26.91
N SER A 177 -5.57 3.85 26.26
CA SER A 177 -4.35 4.25 26.96
C SER A 177 -4.57 5.38 27.96
N GLU A 178 -5.38 6.38 27.62
CA GLU A 178 -5.73 7.46 28.55
C GLU A 178 -6.52 6.95 29.75
N GLN A 179 -7.55 6.14 29.53
CA GLN A 179 -8.35 5.54 30.60
C GLN A 179 -7.50 4.69 31.56
N LEU A 180 -6.53 3.93 31.04
CA LEU A 180 -5.61 3.16 31.86
C LEU A 180 -4.71 4.07 32.72
N LYS A 181 -4.21 5.18 32.16
CA LYS A 181 -3.41 6.16 32.89
C LYS A 181 -4.22 6.83 33.99
N ASP A 182 -5.46 7.23 33.71
CA ASP A 182 -6.36 7.85 34.69
C ASP A 182 -6.68 6.87 35.82
N TYR A 183 -6.99 5.61 35.49
CA TYR A 183 -7.22 4.55 36.48
C TYR A 183 -5.99 4.30 37.36
N LEU A 184 -4.80 4.24 36.78
CA LEU A 184 -3.54 4.10 37.53
C LEU A 184 -3.30 5.30 38.44
N ALA A 185 -3.57 6.53 37.97
CA ALA A 185 -3.43 7.74 38.77
C ALA A 185 -4.42 7.75 39.95
N GLU A 186 -5.66 7.33 39.75
CA GLU A 186 -6.66 7.20 40.82
C GLU A 186 -6.24 6.16 41.85
N LEU A 187 -5.78 4.98 41.41
CA LEU A 187 -5.26 3.94 42.31
C LEU A 187 -4.07 4.44 43.14
N LEU A 188 -3.12 5.13 42.52
CA LEU A 188 -1.97 5.71 43.23
C LEU A 188 -2.40 6.78 44.23
N ARG A 189 -3.42 7.58 43.90
CA ARG A 189 -3.98 8.59 44.81
C ARG A 189 -4.68 7.95 46.00
N MET A 190 -5.39 6.83 45.79
CA MET A 190 -6.11 6.10 46.83
C MET A 190 -5.19 5.18 47.66
N ALA A 191 -4.00 4.84 47.16
CA ALA A 191 -3.08 3.90 47.81
C ALA A 191 -2.73 4.24 49.28
N PRO A 192 -2.50 5.52 49.67
CA PRO A 192 -2.24 5.86 51.08
C PRO A 192 -3.44 5.60 51.99
N ASP A 193 -4.66 5.87 51.52
CA ASP A 193 -5.89 5.69 52.30
C ASP A 193 -6.27 4.21 52.39
N LEU A 194 -6.13 3.46 51.30
CA LEU A 194 -6.33 2.01 51.28
C LEU A 194 -5.33 1.29 52.21
N SER A 195 -4.08 1.75 52.24
CA SER A 195 -3.04 1.26 53.16
C SER A 195 -3.43 1.52 54.63
N ARG A 196 -3.94 2.72 54.95
CA ARG A 196 -4.46 3.04 56.30
C ARG A 196 -5.69 2.22 56.67
N MET A 197 -6.50 1.79 55.70
CA MET A 197 -7.67 0.94 55.90
C MET A 197 -7.34 -0.56 56.04
N GLY A 198 -6.05 -0.94 56.05
CA GLY A 198 -5.63 -2.33 56.22
C GLY A 198 -5.77 -3.19 54.97
N VAL A 199 -5.97 -2.58 53.80
CA VAL A 199 -5.89 -3.28 52.50
C VAL A 199 -4.41 -3.55 52.23
N TYR A 200 -3.97 -4.79 52.50
CA TYR A 200 -2.58 -5.21 52.36
C TYR A 200 -2.05 -4.96 50.93
N GLY A 201 -0.75 -4.62 50.85
CA GLY A 201 -0.04 -4.28 49.61
C GLY A 201 -0.34 -5.21 48.43
N GLY A 202 -0.49 -6.52 48.65
CA GLY A 202 -0.81 -7.47 47.57
C GLY A 202 -2.14 -7.24 46.82
N ALA A 203 -3.14 -6.60 47.44
CA ALA A 203 -4.42 -6.30 46.80
C ALA A 203 -4.36 -5.06 45.89
N ILE A 204 -3.34 -4.22 46.03
CA ILE A 204 -3.11 -3.00 45.22
C ILE A 204 -1.93 -3.23 44.26
N GLU A 205 -0.87 -3.88 44.75
CA GLU A 205 0.36 -4.19 44.03
C GLU A 205 0.13 -5.16 42.89
N GLU A 206 -0.70 -6.20 43.03
CA GLU A 206 -0.94 -7.15 41.93
C GLU A 206 -1.79 -6.54 40.81
N PRO A 207 -2.86 -5.77 41.05
CA PRO A 207 -3.54 -4.99 40.01
C PRO A 207 -2.64 -3.93 39.36
N LEU A 208 -1.81 -3.21 40.12
CA LEU A 208 -0.83 -2.26 39.57
C LEU A 208 0.21 -2.99 38.72
N ARG A 209 0.76 -4.10 39.21
CA ARG A 209 1.72 -4.92 38.47
C ARG A 209 1.10 -5.50 37.21
N LYS A 210 -0.15 -5.97 37.26
CA LYS A 210 -0.90 -6.48 36.10
C LYS A 210 -1.23 -5.36 35.11
N ALA A 211 -1.62 -4.17 35.57
CA ALA A 211 -1.89 -3.01 34.72
C ALA A 211 -0.60 -2.43 34.09
N MET A 212 0.49 -2.35 34.84
CA MET A 212 1.82 -1.95 34.34
C MET A 212 2.39 -2.99 33.38
N LYS A 213 2.25 -4.27 33.71
CA LYS A 213 2.65 -5.39 32.84
C LYS A 213 1.83 -5.38 31.56
N ALA A 214 0.51 -5.22 31.63
CA ALA A 214 -0.34 -5.16 30.45
C ALA A 214 -0.13 -3.88 29.60
N SER A 215 0.21 -2.75 30.23
CA SER A 215 0.69 -1.55 29.52
C SER A 215 2.03 -1.77 28.82
N ARG A 216 2.93 -2.59 29.39
CA ARG A 216 4.23 -2.95 28.80
C ARG A 216 4.12 -4.05 27.73
N GLU A 217 3.23 -5.01 27.93
CA GLU A 217 3.07 -6.22 27.11
C GLU A 217 2.09 -6.06 25.95
N ARG A 218 1.51 -4.87 25.75
CA ARG A 218 0.63 -4.55 24.60
C ARG A 218 -0.66 -5.38 24.57
N THR A 219 -1.11 -5.90 25.71
CA THR A 219 -2.20 -6.91 25.79
C THR A 219 -3.62 -6.34 25.85
N TYR A 220 -3.80 -5.02 25.74
CA TYR A 220 -5.13 -4.36 25.71
C TYR A 220 -5.63 -3.99 24.31
N ASP A 221 -4.86 -4.34 23.28
CA ASP A 221 -5.15 -3.90 21.93
C ASP A 221 -5.80 -5.02 21.11
N ASP A 222 -7.09 -5.25 21.33
CA ASP A 222 -7.91 -6.14 20.49
C ASP A 222 -7.84 -5.76 19.00
N THR A 223 -7.44 -4.51 18.71
CA THR A 223 -7.23 -4.01 17.36
C THR A 223 -5.92 -4.43 16.71
N SER A 224 -4.94 -4.94 17.45
CA SER A 224 -3.64 -5.36 16.89
C SER A 224 -3.82 -6.56 15.96
N ASN A 225 -4.64 -7.54 16.36
CA ASN A 225 -4.98 -8.69 15.52
C ASN A 225 -5.69 -8.25 14.23
N ILE A 226 -6.61 -7.29 14.34
CA ILE A 226 -7.34 -6.74 13.19
C ILE A 226 -6.36 -6.06 12.23
N ILE A 227 -5.45 -5.22 12.74
CA ILE A 227 -4.45 -4.53 11.90
C ILE A 227 -3.50 -5.54 11.27
N GLU A 228 -3.05 -6.54 12.02
CA GLU A 228 -2.16 -7.59 11.51
C GLU A 228 -2.82 -8.36 10.37
N GLU A 229 -4.09 -8.77 10.51
CA GLU A 229 -4.84 -9.43 9.45
C GLU A 229 -5.02 -8.55 8.21
N ARG A 230 -5.24 -7.23 8.39
CA ARG A 230 -5.32 -6.30 7.26
C ARG A 230 -3.97 -6.11 6.59
N ASN A 231 -2.89 -5.93 7.34
CA ASN A 231 -1.53 -5.85 6.79
C ASN A 231 -1.19 -7.11 5.96
N LYS A 232 -1.52 -8.29 6.47
CA LYS A 232 -1.38 -9.56 5.76
C LYS A 232 -2.18 -9.60 4.46
N GLU A 233 -3.45 -9.14 4.48
CA GLU A 233 -4.26 -9.02 3.26
C GLU A 233 -3.66 -8.07 2.23
N PHE A 234 -3.13 -6.93 2.69
CA PHE A 234 -2.48 -5.96 1.82
C PHE A 234 -1.22 -6.53 1.17
N GLN A 235 -0.39 -7.22 1.95
CA GLN A 235 0.80 -7.88 1.43
C GLN A 235 0.44 -8.93 0.38
N LEU A 236 -0.50 -9.83 0.68
CA LEU A 236 -1.00 -10.81 -0.28
C LEU A 236 -1.50 -10.14 -1.57
N ARG A 237 -2.24 -9.02 -1.46
CA ARG A 237 -2.69 -8.26 -2.65
C ARG A 237 -1.52 -7.71 -3.46
N GLY A 238 -0.55 -7.08 -2.80
CA GLY A 238 0.63 -6.51 -3.47
C GLY A 238 1.45 -7.58 -4.18
N ASP A 239 1.63 -8.73 -3.54
CA ASP A 239 2.37 -9.86 -4.08
C ASP A 239 1.65 -10.49 -5.28
N LEU A 240 0.33 -10.69 -5.18
CA LEU A 240 -0.50 -11.15 -6.30
C LEU A 240 -0.47 -10.17 -7.47
N LEU A 241 -0.55 -8.87 -7.22
CA LEU A 241 -0.50 -7.84 -8.26
C LEU A 241 0.88 -7.81 -8.94
N THR A 242 1.96 -7.99 -8.18
CA THR A 242 3.33 -8.07 -8.71
C THR A 242 3.44 -9.24 -9.69
N LEU A 243 3.04 -10.44 -9.27
CA LEU A 243 3.05 -11.63 -10.14
C LEU A 243 2.15 -11.46 -11.38
N ALA A 244 0.96 -10.91 -11.20
CA ALA A 244 0.03 -10.68 -12.29
C ALA A 244 0.55 -9.66 -13.31
N SER A 245 1.25 -8.63 -12.84
CA SER A 245 1.87 -7.62 -13.71
C SER A 245 3.04 -8.21 -14.51
N GLU A 246 3.88 -9.05 -13.88
CA GLU A 246 4.91 -9.81 -14.60
C GLU A 246 4.31 -10.68 -15.72
N VAL A 247 3.19 -11.37 -15.44
CA VAL A 247 2.48 -12.13 -16.49
C VAL A 247 2.02 -11.21 -17.62
N LYS A 248 1.35 -10.10 -17.29
CA LYS A 248 0.83 -9.16 -18.29
C LYS A 248 1.93 -8.58 -19.19
N ASP A 249 3.08 -8.25 -18.60
CA ASP A 249 4.17 -7.59 -19.33
C ASP A 249 4.98 -8.59 -20.18
N ARG A 250 5.08 -9.85 -19.75
CA ARG A 250 5.93 -10.86 -20.39
C ARG A 250 5.17 -11.84 -21.29
N ILE A 251 3.85 -11.99 -21.11
CA ILE A 251 3.03 -13.03 -21.74
C ILE A 251 1.93 -12.36 -22.56
N LYS A 252 1.96 -12.57 -23.88
CA LYS A 252 0.96 -12.02 -24.81
C LYS A 252 -0.17 -12.99 -25.14
N ASP A 253 0.16 -14.27 -25.18
CA ASP A 253 -0.76 -15.35 -25.50
C ASP A 253 -0.67 -16.42 -24.42
N ARG A 254 -1.78 -17.13 -24.18
CA ARG A 254 -1.82 -18.21 -23.19
C ARG A 254 -0.74 -19.26 -23.50
N PRO A 255 0.21 -19.49 -22.57
CA PRO A 255 1.33 -20.38 -22.83
C PRO A 255 0.87 -21.84 -22.91
N LYS A 256 1.46 -22.57 -23.84
CA LYS A 256 1.32 -24.01 -24.01
C LYS A 256 2.70 -24.65 -24.02
N VAL A 257 2.85 -25.74 -23.30
CA VAL A 257 4.14 -26.44 -23.14
C VAL A 257 3.94 -27.94 -23.35
N ALA A 258 4.90 -28.60 -23.99
CA ALA A 258 4.92 -30.07 -23.99
C ALA A 258 5.47 -30.57 -22.65
N SER A 259 4.95 -31.67 -22.13
CA SER A 259 5.41 -32.23 -20.85
C SER A 259 6.90 -32.60 -20.84
N THR A 260 7.49 -32.83 -22.02
CA THR A 260 8.90 -33.13 -22.24
C THR A 260 9.81 -31.91 -22.09
N ASP A 261 9.26 -30.71 -22.28
CA ASP A 261 10.02 -29.46 -22.34
C ASP A 261 10.20 -28.83 -20.95
N LEU A 262 9.49 -29.35 -19.93
CA LEU A 262 9.63 -28.92 -18.54
C LEU A 262 10.93 -29.47 -17.93
N TYR A 263 11.77 -28.57 -17.43
CA TYR A 263 12.96 -28.95 -16.68
C TYR A 263 12.61 -29.53 -15.31
N ALA A 264 13.59 -30.16 -14.65
CA ALA A 264 13.39 -30.74 -13.33
C ALA A 264 12.93 -29.68 -12.31
N GLU A 265 13.51 -28.49 -12.37
CA GLU A 265 13.14 -27.35 -11.51
C GLU A 265 11.68 -26.90 -11.76
N ASP A 266 11.26 -26.81 -13.02
CA ASP A 266 9.88 -26.44 -13.38
C ASP A 266 8.87 -27.47 -12.84
N LYS A 267 9.21 -28.76 -12.92
CA LYS A 267 8.37 -29.84 -12.37
C LYS A 267 8.24 -29.77 -10.86
N VAL A 268 9.31 -29.37 -10.16
CA VAL A 268 9.27 -29.16 -8.71
C VAL A 268 8.34 -28.01 -8.36
N GLU A 269 8.39 -26.89 -9.08
CA GLU A 269 7.47 -25.78 -8.86
C GLU A 269 6.01 -26.17 -9.14
N MET A 270 5.77 -26.93 -10.22
CA MET A 270 4.43 -27.43 -10.51
C MET A 270 3.91 -28.40 -9.44
N ALA A 271 4.77 -29.27 -8.88
CA ALA A 271 4.39 -30.16 -7.79
C ALA A 271 3.96 -29.38 -6.53
N ARG A 272 4.74 -28.36 -6.14
CA ARG A 272 4.39 -27.46 -5.03
C ARG A 272 3.04 -26.76 -5.25
N LEU A 273 2.75 -26.38 -6.49
CA LEU A 273 1.48 -25.76 -6.84
C LEU A 273 0.30 -26.72 -6.64
N TYR A 274 0.43 -27.98 -7.06
CA TYR A 274 -0.61 -29.00 -6.83
C TYR A 274 -0.83 -29.23 -5.33
N ASP A 275 0.24 -29.37 -4.55
CA ASP A 275 0.15 -29.53 -3.09
C ASP A 275 -0.58 -28.35 -2.43
N LEU A 276 -0.28 -27.11 -2.86
CA LEU A 276 -0.98 -25.92 -2.40
C LEU A 276 -2.47 -25.95 -2.75
N ILE A 277 -2.81 -26.29 -4.01
CA ILE A 277 -4.20 -26.34 -4.47
C ILE A 277 -5.00 -27.32 -3.61
N ASP A 278 -4.49 -28.51 -3.37
CA ASP A 278 -5.13 -29.53 -2.54
C ASP A 278 -5.28 -29.07 -1.08
N HIS A 279 -4.22 -28.47 -0.52
CA HIS A 279 -4.24 -28.00 0.87
C HIS A 279 -5.23 -26.85 1.10
N VAL A 280 -5.21 -25.82 0.24
CA VAL A 280 -6.16 -24.69 0.32
C VAL A 280 -7.58 -25.17 0.11
N LYS A 281 -7.81 -26.08 -0.84
CA LYS A 281 -9.12 -26.68 -1.08
C LYS A 281 -9.65 -27.39 0.16
N ALA A 282 -8.82 -28.21 0.82
CA ALA A 282 -9.20 -28.88 2.07
C ALA A 282 -9.57 -27.87 3.17
N LEU A 283 -8.72 -26.87 3.41
CA LEU A 283 -8.97 -25.84 4.44
C LEU A 283 -10.24 -25.03 4.17
N VAL A 284 -10.51 -24.69 2.91
CA VAL A 284 -11.73 -23.96 2.53
C VAL A 284 -12.98 -24.80 2.73
N LEU A 285 -12.94 -26.10 2.39
CA LEU A 285 -14.06 -27.02 2.61
C LEU A 285 -14.34 -27.23 4.10
N ASP A 286 -13.31 -27.25 4.94
CA ASP A 286 -13.41 -27.35 6.39
C ASP A 286 -13.81 -26.02 7.07
N GLY A 287 -14.05 -24.95 6.31
CA GLY A 287 -14.41 -23.63 6.83
C GLY A 287 -13.26 -22.84 7.45
N ARG A 288 -12.02 -23.35 7.41
CA ARG A 288 -10.80 -22.74 7.98
C ARG A 288 -10.18 -21.70 7.04
N ARG A 289 -10.98 -20.68 6.68
CA ARG A 289 -10.60 -19.66 5.68
C ARG A 289 -9.41 -18.79 6.08
N ALA A 290 -9.27 -18.47 7.38
CA ALA A 290 -8.15 -17.66 7.87
C ALA A 290 -6.81 -18.39 7.67
N GLU A 291 -6.79 -19.69 7.95
CA GLU A 291 -5.61 -20.55 7.76
C GLU A 291 -5.31 -20.75 6.28
N ALA A 292 -6.33 -20.96 5.45
CA ALA A 292 -6.18 -21.00 4.00
C ALA A 292 -5.55 -19.72 3.43
N LYS A 293 -5.96 -18.55 3.94
CA LYS A 293 -5.42 -17.24 3.56
C LYS A 293 -3.95 -17.11 3.96
N ALA A 294 -3.61 -17.48 5.20
CA ALA A 294 -2.24 -17.42 5.69
C ALA A 294 -1.31 -18.33 4.89
N HIS A 295 -1.73 -19.56 4.61
CA HIS A 295 -0.93 -20.52 3.84
C HIS A 295 -0.76 -20.08 2.38
N LEU A 296 -1.82 -19.55 1.74
CA LEU A 296 -1.72 -18.98 0.40
C LEU A 296 -0.73 -17.81 0.38
N GLN A 297 -0.77 -16.91 1.36
CA GLN A 297 0.15 -15.79 1.44
C GLN A 297 1.61 -16.22 1.57
N GLU A 298 1.90 -17.18 2.46
CA GLU A 298 3.24 -17.74 2.62
C GLU A 298 3.75 -18.33 1.30
N GLN A 299 2.93 -19.11 0.59
CA GLN A 299 3.33 -19.70 -0.68
C GLN A 299 3.53 -18.67 -1.80
N VAL A 300 2.76 -17.59 -1.83
CA VAL A 300 2.95 -16.49 -2.79
C VAL A 300 4.27 -15.77 -2.55
N ASP A 301 4.57 -15.39 -1.30
CA ASP A 301 5.84 -14.72 -0.93
C ASP A 301 7.04 -15.63 -1.23
N GLU A 302 6.97 -16.89 -0.80
CA GLU A 302 7.98 -17.89 -1.10
C GLU A 302 8.23 -18.08 -2.61
N PHE A 303 7.18 -18.11 -3.41
CA PHE A 303 7.31 -18.21 -4.86
C PHE A 303 7.95 -16.96 -5.45
N LEU A 304 7.58 -15.76 -5.01
CA LEU A 304 8.22 -14.51 -5.43
C LEU A 304 9.72 -14.49 -5.12
N GLN A 305 10.12 -15.05 -3.97
CA GLN A 305 11.53 -15.17 -3.61
C GLN A 305 12.27 -16.16 -4.53
N ARG A 306 11.66 -17.31 -4.86
CA ARG A 306 12.22 -18.30 -5.79
C ARG A 306 12.22 -17.83 -7.25
N TYR A 307 11.26 -17.00 -7.63
CA TYR A 307 11.15 -16.43 -8.97
C TYR A 307 12.37 -15.57 -9.30
N LYS A 308 12.85 -14.76 -8.34
CA LYS A 308 14.03 -13.90 -8.49
C LYS A 308 15.26 -14.73 -8.86
N GLY A 309 15.90 -14.38 -9.98
CA GLY A 309 17.14 -15.02 -10.44
C GLY A 309 16.97 -15.92 -11.67
N PRO A 310 17.18 -17.26 -11.58
CA PRO A 310 17.18 -18.14 -12.76
C PRO A 310 15.85 -18.19 -13.49
N LEU A 311 14.73 -18.28 -12.76
CA LEU A 311 13.40 -18.37 -13.36
C LEU A 311 13.00 -17.05 -14.02
N GLU A 312 13.20 -15.92 -13.35
CA GLU A 312 13.02 -14.57 -13.92
C GLU A 312 13.86 -14.37 -15.19
N THR A 313 15.13 -14.81 -15.19
CA THR A 313 15.99 -14.71 -16.37
C THR A 313 15.42 -15.52 -17.54
N ARG A 314 14.99 -16.76 -17.28
CA ARG A 314 14.37 -17.61 -18.30
C ARG A 314 13.05 -17.03 -18.83
N VAL A 315 12.22 -16.45 -17.96
CA VAL A 315 10.99 -15.75 -18.39
C VAL A 315 11.32 -14.54 -19.26
N ARG A 316 12.33 -13.76 -18.89
CA ARG A 316 12.81 -12.63 -19.70
C ARG A 316 13.30 -13.08 -21.08
N ASP A 317 13.99 -14.22 -21.12
CA ASP A 317 14.49 -14.85 -22.34
C ASP A 317 13.39 -15.60 -23.13
N GLN A 318 12.12 -15.51 -22.68
CA GLN A 318 10.94 -16.11 -23.30
C GLN A 318 11.02 -17.64 -23.43
N ASP A 319 11.67 -18.29 -22.46
CA ASP A 319 11.67 -19.74 -22.33
C ASP A 319 10.24 -20.26 -22.07
N ARG A 320 9.76 -21.13 -22.95
CA ARG A 320 8.36 -21.58 -22.93
C ARG A 320 7.97 -22.26 -21.61
N ALA A 321 8.86 -23.06 -21.04
CA ALA A 321 8.61 -23.76 -19.80
C ALA A 321 8.54 -22.79 -18.61
N ALA A 322 9.49 -21.87 -18.49
CA ALA A 322 9.49 -20.85 -17.45
C ALA A 322 8.27 -19.92 -17.53
N THR A 323 7.93 -19.45 -18.73
CA THR A 323 6.74 -18.61 -18.97
C THR A 323 5.45 -19.34 -18.62
N PHE A 324 5.36 -20.64 -18.91
CA PHE A 324 4.25 -21.48 -18.49
C PHE A 324 4.16 -21.62 -16.97
N VAL A 325 5.28 -21.86 -16.28
CA VAL A 325 5.30 -21.97 -14.81
C VAL A 325 4.83 -20.67 -14.17
N LEU A 326 5.36 -19.51 -14.59
CA LEU A 326 4.93 -18.21 -14.08
C LEU A 326 3.43 -17.99 -14.27
N TYR A 327 2.93 -18.27 -15.49
CA TYR A 327 1.51 -18.18 -15.80
C TYR A 327 0.64 -19.08 -14.91
N ALA A 328 1.00 -20.36 -14.81
CA ALA A 328 0.26 -21.35 -14.07
C ALA A 328 0.20 -20.99 -12.58
N GLN A 329 1.34 -20.63 -11.98
CA GLN A 329 1.43 -20.19 -10.58
C GLN A 329 0.57 -18.95 -10.33
N ALA A 330 0.78 -17.88 -11.09
CA ALA A 330 0.10 -16.61 -10.88
C ALA A 330 -1.43 -16.71 -11.05
N LEU A 331 -1.92 -17.39 -12.11
CA LEU A 331 -3.36 -17.58 -12.31
C LEU A 331 -3.97 -18.49 -11.24
N SER A 332 -3.24 -19.51 -10.79
CA SER A 332 -3.72 -20.42 -9.75
C SER A 332 -3.81 -19.74 -8.39
N PHE A 333 -2.78 -18.97 -7.99
CA PHE A 333 -2.82 -18.17 -6.77
C PHE A 333 -3.98 -17.17 -6.83
N LEU A 334 -4.20 -16.51 -7.97
CA LEU A 334 -5.30 -15.59 -8.14
C LEU A 334 -6.66 -16.28 -8.05
N LYS A 335 -6.79 -17.48 -8.62
CA LYS A 335 -8.02 -18.29 -8.54
C LYS A 335 -8.29 -18.76 -7.12
N LEU A 336 -7.28 -19.23 -6.38
CA LEU A 336 -7.40 -19.59 -4.96
C LEU A 336 -7.77 -18.36 -4.12
N ALA A 337 -7.11 -17.22 -4.37
CA ALA A 337 -7.40 -15.95 -3.73
C ALA A 337 -8.85 -15.49 -3.98
N SER A 338 -9.46 -15.82 -5.13
CA SER A 338 -10.84 -15.43 -5.43
C SER A 338 -11.89 -15.99 -4.46
N TYR A 339 -11.58 -17.08 -3.75
CA TYR A 339 -12.44 -17.64 -2.70
C TYR A 339 -12.24 -16.99 -1.33
N LEU A 340 -11.12 -16.29 -1.13
CA LEU A 340 -10.72 -15.69 0.14
C LEU A 340 -10.90 -14.17 0.14
N ILE A 341 -10.55 -13.52 -0.98
CA ILE A 341 -10.57 -12.07 -1.24
C ILE A 341 -11.17 -11.78 -2.63
N PRO A 342 -12.46 -12.07 -2.85
CA PRO A 342 -13.07 -12.12 -4.19
C PRO A 342 -12.93 -10.83 -4.98
N THR A 343 -13.19 -9.67 -4.35
CA THR A 343 -13.11 -8.37 -5.03
C THR A 343 -11.69 -8.05 -5.49
N THR A 344 -10.68 -8.30 -4.64
CA THR A 344 -9.28 -8.09 -5.01
C THR A 344 -8.86 -8.97 -6.17
N ALA A 345 -9.23 -10.26 -6.12
CA ALA A 345 -8.85 -11.20 -7.15
C ALA A 345 -9.48 -10.84 -8.50
N GLU A 346 -10.74 -10.40 -8.48
CA GLU A 346 -11.43 -9.92 -9.69
C GLU A 346 -10.76 -8.66 -10.25
N ASP A 347 -10.42 -7.67 -9.41
CA ASP A 347 -9.76 -6.44 -9.86
C ASP A 347 -8.41 -6.74 -10.53
N ILE A 348 -7.58 -7.60 -9.93
CA ILE A 348 -6.29 -8.02 -10.50
C ILE A 348 -6.51 -8.81 -11.80
N TYR A 349 -7.50 -9.71 -11.84
CA TYR A 349 -7.84 -10.49 -13.03
C TYR A 349 -8.22 -9.59 -14.21
N GLN A 350 -9.11 -8.62 -13.99
CA GLN A 350 -9.54 -7.69 -15.02
C GLN A 350 -8.37 -6.87 -15.57
N LYS A 351 -7.43 -6.47 -14.70
CA LYS A 351 -6.26 -5.66 -15.08
C LYS A 351 -5.18 -6.45 -15.83
N CYS A 352 -4.97 -7.72 -15.49
CA CYS A 352 -3.77 -8.47 -15.91
C CYS A 352 -4.03 -9.75 -16.71
N PHE A 353 -5.14 -10.45 -16.47
CA PHE A 353 -5.41 -11.76 -17.08
C PHE A 353 -6.55 -11.76 -18.09
N ARG A 354 -7.43 -10.75 -18.09
CA ARG A 354 -8.63 -10.71 -18.94
C ARG A 354 -8.36 -10.85 -20.43
N GLN A 355 -7.19 -10.42 -20.91
CA GLN A 355 -6.78 -10.55 -22.31
C GLN A 355 -6.21 -11.93 -22.64
N LEU A 356 -5.71 -12.67 -21.64
CA LEU A 356 -5.13 -14.00 -21.79
C LEU A 356 -6.15 -15.12 -21.62
N GLU A 357 -7.22 -14.86 -20.86
CA GLU A 357 -8.29 -15.80 -20.56
C GLU A 357 -9.61 -15.36 -21.19
N ASP A 358 -10.26 -16.29 -21.90
CA ASP A 358 -11.57 -16.05 -22.54
C ASP A 358 -12.67 -15.73 -21.52
N SER A 359 -12.50 -16.23 -20.30
CA SER A 359 -13.46 -16.11 -19.20
C SER A 359 -13.71 -14.65 -18.79
N PRO A 360 -14.96 -14.20 -18.63
CA PRO A 360 -15.27 -12.81 -18.29
C PRO A 360 -14.87 -12.40 -16.86
N SER A 361 -14.67 -13.36 -15.94
CA SER A 361 -14.36 -13.12 -14.53
C SER A 361 -13.51 -14.25 -13.96
N ILE A 362 -12.66 -13.97 -12.96
CA ILE A 362 -11.87 -15.01 -12.27
C ILE A 362 -12.76 -16.07 -11.62
N HIS A 363 -13.99 -15.70 -11.24
CA HIS A 363 -14.92 -16.61 -10.58
C HIS A 363 -15.40 -17.73 -11.51
N VAL A 364 -15.43 -17.51 -12.83
CA VAL A 364 -15.85 -18.51 -13.83
C VAL A 364 -14.68 -19.19 -14.55
N VAL A 365 -13.44 -18.72 -14.34
CA VAL A 365 -12.23 -19.45 -14.77
C VAL A 365 -12.25 -20.85 -14.17
N LEU A 366 -11.83 -21.84 -14.95
CA LEU A 366 -11.77 -23.23 -14.50
C LEU A 366 -10.83 -23.40 -13.30
N TRP A 367 -11.00 -24.51 -12.58
CA TRP A 367 -10.12 -24.83 -11.46
C TRP A 367 -8.65 -24.97 -11.95
N PRO A 368 -7.64 -24.55 -11.17
CA PRO A 368 -6.24 -24.54 -11.57
C PRO A 368 -5.73 -25.82 -12.24
N GLU A 369 -6.03 -26.98 -11.66
CA GLU A 369 -5.66 -28.30 -12.22
C GLU A 369 -6.10 -28.44 -13.68
N THR A 370 -7.38 -28.13 -13.96
CA THR A 370 -7.94 -28.22 -15.31
C THR A 370 -7.31 -27.21 -16.29
N VAL A 371 -6.93 -26.02 -15.80
CA VAL A 371 -6.26 -25.00 -16.62
C VAL A 371 -4.86 -25.47 -17.00
N ILE A 372 -4.13 -26.02 -16.02
CA ILE A 372 -2.78 -26.58 -16.19
C ILE A 372 -2.81 -27.75 -17.18
N GLU A 373 -3.71 -28.71 -16.98
CA GLU A 373 -3.88 -29.87 -17.86
C GLU A 373 -4.17 -29.48 -19.31
N ARG A 374 -5.01 -28.46 -19.55
CA ARG A 374 -5.33 -27.98 -20.90
C ARG A 374 -4.18 -27.24 -21.57
N SER A 375 -3.25 -26.71 -20.81
CA SER A 375 -2.08 -25.99 -21.30
C SER A 375 -0.87 -26.91 -21.53
N VAL A 376 -0.86 -28.11 -20.93
CA VAL A 376 0.15 -29.15 -21.19
C VAL A 376 -0.28 -30.01 -22.37
N ILE A 377 0.49 -29.96 -23.47
CA ILE A 377 0.24 -30.79 -24.64
C ILE A 377 0.84 -32.18 -24.39
N ASN A 378 -0.02 -33.19 -24.26
CA ASN A 378 0.42 -34.59 -24.22
C ASN A 378 0.86 -35.03 -25.63
N VAL A 379 2.15 -35.30 -25.82
CA VAL A 379 2.76 -35.71 -27.11
C VAL A 379 2.27 -37.10 -27.61
N ARG A 380 1.36 -37.77 -26.89
CA ARG A 380 0.91 -39.14 -27.22
C ARG A 380 -0.22 -39.26 -28.25
N GLN A 381 -0.72 -38.17 -28.84
CA GLN A 381 -1.84 -38.24 -29.80
C GLN A 381 -1.45 -38.10 -31.30
N SER A 382 -0.18 -38.26 -31.66
CA SER A 382 0.25 -38.25 -33.08
C SER A 382 0.72 -39.60 -33.64
N SER A 383 0.67 -40.69 -32.86
CA SER A 383 1.20 -42.00 -33.29
C SER A 383 0.16 -42.99 -33.84
N ASP A 384 -1.15 -42.68 -33.77
CA ASP A 384 -2.23 -43.60 -34.18
C ASP A 384 -2.98 -43.16 -35.45
N LYS A 385 -2.28 -42.54 -36.40
CA LYS A 385 -2.77 -42.40 -37.78
C LYS A 385 -1.67 -42.68 -38.80
N THR A 386 -1.37 -43.95 -38.99
CA THR A 386 -0.92 -44.50 -40.28
C THR A 386 -1.49 -45.89 -40.46
#